data_AF-A0A8T4W179-F1
#
_entry.id   AF-A0A8T4W179-F1
#
_cell.length_a   1.000
_cell.length_b   1.000
_cell.length_c   1.000
_cell.angle_alpha   90.00
_cell.angle_beta   90.00
_cell.angle_gamma   90.00
#
_symmetry.space_group_name_H-M   'P 1'
#
loop_
_entity.id
_entity.type
_entity.pdbx_description
1 polymer ?
#
loop_
_entity_poly.entity_id
_entity_poly.type
_entity_poly.pdbx_seq_one_letter_code
_entity_poly.pdbx_strand_id
1 'polypeptide(L)'
;MSPDIKLFEDSETLKIGLEKSRRQILDLLRVKNMTISQVAEALEKDQSTVYRHIKKLEEAGFIEVKGERKEHHIPERIYGRTAEVFLMAPEPISSGNTSAFGITWNDEKVKECINMLEDIGYEVEKEGVIEELVDHFSELDREVNEELSRSLDEDSKIDFSSLMQIKFLISLIKIENSGPELEEVKEIISRFKPPE
;
A
#
# COMPACT_ATOMS: atom_id res chain seq x y z
N MET A 1 15.05 -17.93 0.41
CA MET A 1 15.86 -16.75 0.03
C MET A 1 14.93 -15.61 0.33
N SER A 2 15.23 -14.81 1.36
CA SER A 2 14.39 -13.67 1.70
C SER A 2 14.21 -12.79 0.46
N PRO A 3 12.98 -12.38 0.12
CA PRO A 3 12.74 -11.57 -1.06
C PRO A 3 13.50 -10.24 -0.92
N ASP A 4 14.09 -9.77 -2.01
CA ASP A 4 14.67 -8.43 -2.04
C ASP A 4 13.53 -7.39 -1.91
N ILE A 5 13.52 -6.63 -0.81
CA ILE A 5 12.49 -5.63 -0.49
C ILE A 5 13.07 -4.24 -0.67
N LYS A 6 12.38 -3.39 -1.44
CA LYS A 6 12.72 -1.97 -1.59
C LYS A 6 11.60 -1.08 -1.10
N LEU A 7 11.96 -0.16 -0.19
CA LEU A 7 11.07 0.84 0.36
C LEU A 7 11.14 2.12 -0.49
N PHE A 8 9.98 2.67 -0.80
CA PHE A 8 9.81 3.99 -1.41
C PHE A 8 8.95 4.84 -0.48
N GLU A 9 9.49 5.99 -0.06
CA GLU A 9 8.85 6.90 0.90
C GLU A 9 8.48 8.26 0.29
N ASP A 10 9.08 8.65 -0.84
CA ASP A 10 8.84 9.97 -1.43
C ASP A 10 7.56 10.00 -2.29
N SER A 11 6.75 11.03 -2.09
CA SER A 11 5.44 11.20 -2.75
C SER A 11 5.49 11.13 -4.28
N GLU A 12 6.57 11.61 -4.91
CA GLU A 12 6.69 11.63 -6.36
C GLU A 12 6.96 10.23 -6.93
N THR A 13 7.86 9.47 -6.33
CA THR A 13 8.12 8.06 -6.68
C THR A 13 6.91 7.18 -6.44
N LEU A 14 6.16 7.43 -5.36
CA LEU A 14 4.92 6.73 -5.08
C LEU A 14 3.86 6.97 -6.15
N LYS A 15 3.63 8.23 -6.56
CA LYS A 15 2.71 8.55 -7.68
C LYS A 15 3.16 7.88 -8.98
N ILE A 16 4.47 7.71 -9.18
CA ILE A 16 4.99 6.95 -10.33
C ILE A 16 4.58 5.48 -10.21
N GLY A 17 4.94 4.78 -9.12
CA GLY A 17 4.60 3.37 -8.94
C GLY A 17 3.11 3.06 -8.94
N LEU A 18 2.28 3.97 -8.43
CA LEU A 18 0.84 3.78 -8.24
C LEU A 18 -0.03 4.05 -9.48
N GLU A 19 0.52 4.58 -10.58
CA GLU A 19 -0.24 4.80 -11.81
C GLU A 19 -0.59 3.47 -12.49
N LYS A 20 -1.84 3.35 -12.96
CA LYS A 20 -2.42 2.08 -13.44
C LYS A 20 -1.56 1.38 -14.49
N SER A 21 -1.12 2.09 -15.54
CA SER A 21 -0.34 1.48 -16.63
C SER A 21 1.03 1.02 -16.14
N ARG A 22 1.66 1.77 -15.24
CA ARG A 22 2.93 1.38 -14.61
C ARG A 22 2.80 0.18 -13.69
N ARG A 23 1.71 0.06 -12.90
CA ARG A 23 1.44 -1.16 -12.11
C ARG A 23 1.33 -2.39 -12.99
N GLN A 24 0.59 -2.31 -14.09
CA GLN A 24 0.46 -3.43 -15.04
C GLN A 24 1.83 -3.86 -15.60
N ILE A 25 2.73 -2.91 -15.87
CA ILE A 25 4.10 -3.23 -16.30
C ILE A 25 4.88 -3.92 -15.18
N LEU A 26 4.80 -3.43 -13.94
CA LEU A 26 5.47 -4.07 -12.80
C LEU A 26 4.94 -5.48 -12.53
N ASP A 27 3.65 -5.72 -12.71
CA ASP A 27 3.04 -7.05 -12.58
C ASP A 27 3.55 -8.01 -13.65
N LEU A 28 3.66 -7.55 -14.90
CA LEU A 28 4.28 -8.32 -15.99
C LEU A 28 5.75 -8.66 -15.68
N LEU A 29 6.51 -7.67 -15.21
CA LEU A 29 7.93 -7.81 -14.89
C LEU A 29 8.18 -8.61 -13.60
N ARG A 30 7.16 -8.83 -12.77
CA ARG A 30 7.21 -9.77 -11.64
C ARG A 30 7.29 -11.22 -12.12
N VAL A 31 6.65 -11.54 -13.25
CA VAL A 31 6.60 -12.89 -13.81
C VAL A 31 7.85 -13.21 -14.61
N LYS A 32 8.30 -12.27 -15.45
CA LYS A 32 9.52 -12.42 -16.25
C LYS A 32 10.09 -11.06 -16.67
N ASN A 33 11.40 -11.01 -16.85
CA ASN A 33 12.05 -9.85 -17.47
C ASN A 33 11.64 -9.75 -18.95
N MET A 34 11.35 -8.55 -19.43
CA MET A 34 10.79 -8.32 -20.77
C MET A 34 11.41 -7.10 -21.46
N THR A 35 11.42 -7.10 -22.78
CA THR A 35 11.73 -5.90 -23.58
C THR A 35 10.51 -4.99 -23.71
N ILE A 36 10.71 -3.74 -24.14
CA ILE A 36 9.61 -2.80 -24.41
C ILE A 36 8.59 -3.38 -25.39
N SER A 37 9.06 -4.05 -26.45
CA SER A 37 8.19 -4.66 -27.46
C SER A 37 7.32 -5.78 -26.88
N GLN A 38 7.89 -6.63 -26.03
CA GLN A 38 7.16 -7.71 -25.33
C GLN A 38 6.13 -7.16 -24.34
N VAL A 39 6.46 -6.10 -23.61
CA VAL A 39 5.52 -5.44 -22.68
C VAL A 39 4.39 -4.77 -23.46
N ALA A 40 4.69 -4.12 -24.58
CA ALA A 40 3.70 -3.51 -25.47
C ALA A 40 2.73 -4.53 -26.05
N GLU A 41 3.25 -5.66 -26.52
CA GLU A 41 2.44 -6.79 -26.98
C GLU A 41 1.53 -7.34 -25.86
N ALA A 42 2.10 -7.61 -24.69
CA ALA A 42 1.35 -8.17 -23.56
C ALA A 42 0.26 -7.23 -23.00
N LEU A 43 0.43 -5.92 -23.14
CA LEU A 43 -0.55 -4.91 -22.71
C LEU A 43 -1.46 -4.41 -23.82
N GLU A 44 -1.29 -4.90 -25.05
CA GLU A 44 -1.98 -4.40 -26.25
C GLU A 44 -1.87 -2.87 -26.40
N LYS A 45 -0.66 -2.33 -26.16
CA LYS A 45 -0.36 -0.89 -26.22
C LYS A 45 0.70 -0.59 -27.26
N ASP A 46 0.77 0.68 -27.69
CA ASP A 46 1.83 1.12 -28.58
C ASP A 46 3.19 1.19 -27.85
N GLN A 47 4.26 0.85 -28.58
CA GLN A 47 5.62 0.81 -28.01
C GLN A 47 6.08 2.17 -27.49
N SER A 48 5.61 3.30 -28.06
CA SER A 48 6.02 4.63 -27.61
C SER A 48 5.44 4.99 -26.25
N THR A 49 4.19 4.59 -25.99
CA THR A 49 3.56 4.71 -24.68
C THR A 49 4.27 3.85 -23.65
N VAL A 50 4.54 2.58 -23.97
CA VAL A 50 5.26 1.68 -23.06
C VAL A 50 6.67 2.19 -22.77
N TYR A 51 7.39 2.68 -23.78
CA TYR A 51 8.71 3.29 -23.60
C TYR A 51 8.67 4.41 -22.55
N ARG A 52 7.68 5.32 -22.65
CA ARG A 52 7.51 6.41 -21.68
C ARG A 52 7.27 5.90 -20.25
N HIS A 53 6.49 4.84 -20.08
CA HIS A 53 6.23 4.28 -18.75
C HIS A 53 7.46 3.54 -18.19
N ILE A 54 8.15 2.75 -19.01
CA ILE A 54 9.40 2.06 -18.64
C ILE A 54 10.45 3.08 -18.22
N LYS A 55 10.64 4.15 -18.98
CA LYS A 55 11.63 5.18 -18.64
C LYS A 55 11.35 5.85 -17.30
N LYS A 56 10.08 6.19 -17.01
CA LYS A 56 9.70 6.75 -15.71
C LYS A 56 9.92 5.76 -14.56
N LEU A 57 9.63 4.48 -14.77
CA LEU A 57 9.84 3.44 -13.77
C LEU A 57 11.33 3.17 -13.52
N GLU A 58 12.16 3.25 -14.56
CA GLU A 58 13.61 3.11 -14.49
C GLU A 58 14.23 4.29 -13.74
N GLU A 59 13.85 5.52 -14.10
CA GLU A 59 14.29 6.76 -13.43
C GLU A 59 13.88 6.78 -11.95
N ALA A 60 12.68 6.28 -11.63
CA ALA A 60 12.19 6.14 -10.26
C ALA A 60 12.75 4.91 -9.52
N GLY A 61 13.57 4.08 -10.17
CA GLY A 61 14.27 2.97 -9.54
C GLY A 61 13.41 1.74 -9.21
N PHE A 62 12.24 1.58 -9.84
CA PHE A 62 11.41 0.37 -9.75
C PHE A 62 11.90 -0.75 -10.68
N ILE A 63 12.54 -0.40 -11.78
CA ILE A 63 13.06 -1.37 -12.76
C ILE A 63 14.48 -1.00 -13.18
N GLU A 64 15.19 -1.99 -13.70
CA GLU A 64 16.53 -1.80 -14.26
C GLU A 64 16.74 -2.71 -15.47
N VAL A 65 17.80 -2.42 -16.23
CA VAL A 65 18.22 -3.26 -17.35
C VAL A 65 18.91 -4.51 -16.80
N LYS A 66 18.31 -5.68 -17.07
CA LYS A 66 18.85 -7.00 -16.68
C LYS A 66 19.62 -7.68 -17.80
N GLY A 67 19.61 -7.11 -19.01
CA GLY A 67 20.37 -7.62 -20.15
C GLY A 67 19.97 -7.01 -21.48
N GLU A 68 20.45 -7.60 -22.57
CA GLU A 68 20.15 -7.19 -23.94
C GLU A 68 19.80 -8.40 -24.81
N ARG A 69 18.85 -8.21 -25.73
CA ARG A 69 18.44 -9.20 -26.74
C ARG A 69 18.78 -8.69 -28.13
N LYS A 70 19.32 -9.55 -29.00
CA LYS A 70 19.68 -9.25 -30.40
C LYS A 70 18.94 -10.18 -31.36
N GLU A 71 17.63 -10.01 -31.51
CA GLU A 71 16.83 -10.81 -32.45
C GLU A 71 16.56 -10.11 -33.78
N HIS A 72 16.62 -8.77 -33.77
CA HIS A 72 16.57 -7.93 -34.96
C HIS A 72 17.84 -7.08 -34.95
N HIS A 73 18.27 -6.51 -36.09
CA HIS A 73 19.52 -5.75 -36.21
C HIS A 73 19.70 -4.57 -35.21
N ILE A 74 18.72 -4.34 -34.34
CA ILE A 74 18.70 -3.38 -33.25
C ILE A 74 18.73 -4.15 -31.91
N PRO A 75 19.75 -3.94 -31.05
CA PRO A 75 19.75 -4.50 -29.71
C PRO A 75 18.62 -3.90 -28.86
N GLU A 76 17.82 -4.76 -28.24
CA GLU A 76 16.76 -4.37 -27.29
C GLU A 76 17.19 -4.62 -25.85
N ARG A 77 16.90 -3.66 -24.96
CA ARG A 77 17.13 -3.84 -23.52
C ARG A 77 16.03 -4.69 -22.91
N ILE A 78 16.44 -5.62 -22.05
CA ILE A 78 15.57 -6.45 -21.24
C ILE A 78 15.46 -5.79 -19.86
N TYR A 79 14.24 -5.44 -19.45
CA TYR A 79 13.96 -4.80 -18.17
C TYR A 79 13.45 -5.83 -17.16
N GLY A 80 13.79 -5.62 -15.90
CA GLY A 80 13.29 -6.39 -14.76
C GLY A 80 13.10 -5.50 -13.54
N ARG A 81 12.34 -5.98 -12.56
CA ARG A 81 12.16 -5.26 -11.29
C ARG A 81 13.48 -5.15 -10.53
N THR A 82 13.69 -4.03 -9.83
CA THR A 82 14.84 -3.83 -8.95
C THR A 82 14.73 -4.60 -7.65
N ALA A 83 13.50 -4.91 -7.23
CA ALA A 83 13.21 -5.68 -6.02
C ALA A 83 11.98 -6.58 -6.27
N GLU A 84 11.88 -7.67 -5.51
CA GLU A 84 10.76 -8.61 -5.60
C GLU A 84 9.48 -8.01 -5.00
N VAL A 85 9.64 -7.21 -3.95
CA VAL A 85 8.57 -6.51 -3.24
C VAL A 85 8.89 -5.02 -3.15
N PHE A 86 7.89 -4.18 -3.44
CA PHE A 86 7.97 -2.74 -3.22
C PHE A 86 7.06 -2.38 -2.04
N LEU A 87 7.66 -1.87 -0.97
CA LEU A 87 6.92 -1.23 0.10
C LEU A 87 6.77 0.25 -0.27
N MET A 88 5.53 0.68 -0.41
CA MET A 88 5.19 2.04 -0.80
C MET A 88 4.53 2.71 0.40
N ALA A 89 5.34 3.39 1.21
CA ALA A 89 4.91 4.07 2.42
C ALA A 89 4.73 5.55 2.11
N PRO A 90 3.51 6.12 2.13
CA PRO A 90 3.30 7.54 1.85
C PRO A 90 3.96 8.48 2.85
N GLU A 91 4.42 7.97 4.00
CA GLU A 91 5.13 8.73 5.03
C GLU A 91 6.43 8.00 5.43
N PRO A 92 7.51 8.73 5.75
CA PRO A 92 8.75 8.13 6.21
C PRO A 92 8.53 7.26 7.46
N ILE A 93 9.10 6.06 7.49
CA ILE A 93 9.04 5.16 8.66
C ILE A 93 9.71 5.82 9.89
N SER A 94 10.59 6.79 9.66
CA SER A 94 11.32 7.53 10.69
C SER A 94 10.51 8.58 11.46
N SER A 95 9.26 8.87 11.09
CA SER A 95 8.44 9.89 11.77
C SER A 95 7.80 9.40 13.09
N GLY A 96 8.10 8.17 13.53
CA GLY A 96 7.69 7.65 14.85
C GLY A 96 6.23 7.22 14.97
N ASN A 97 5.38 7.58 13.98
CA ASN A 97 3.94 7.27 13.96
C ASN A 97 3.52 6.43 12.72
N THR A 98 4.49 5.95 11.94
CA THR A 98 4.25 5.14 10.74
C THR A 98 4.37 3.67 11.12
N SER A 99 3.26 2.94 11.17
CA SER A 99 3.36 1.50 11.26
C SER A 99 4.00 0.93 10.00
N ALA A 100 4.78 -0.14 10.15
CA ALA A 100 5.47 -0.84 9.04
C ALA A 100 4.54 -1.28 7.89
N PHE A 101 3.22 -1.16 8.07
CA PHE A 101 2.18 -1.57 7.15
C PHE A 101 1.16 -0.45 6.81
N GLY A 102 1.55 0.82 6.95
CA GLY A 102 0.99 1.93 6.14
C GLY A 102 -0.37 2.52 6.57
N ILE A 103 -0.79 2.34 7.81
CA ILE A 103 -1.92 3.12 8.35
C ILE A 103 -1.36 4.06 9.43
N THR A 104 -1.47 5.36 9.19
CA THR A 104 -1.16 6.37 10.20
C THR A 104 -2.47 6.94 10.71
N TRP A 105 -2.76 6.68 11.99
CA TRP A 105 -3.84 7.33 12.71
C TRP A 105 -3.29 8.66 13.24
N ASN A 106 -3.78 9.76 12.67
CA ASN A 106 -3.48 11.10 13.16
C ASN A 106 -4.73 11.96 13.04
N ASP A 107 -4.74 13.06 13.80
CA ASP A 107 -5.84 14.00 13.86
C ASP A 107 -6.33 14.45 12.48
N GLU A 108 -5.41 14.76 11.56
CA GLU A 108 -5.75 15.30 10.24
C GLU A 108 -6.49 14.25 9.40
N LYS A 109 -5.99 12.99 9.39
CA LYS A 109 -6.60 11.89 8.65
C LYS A 109 -7.95 11.48 9.23
N VAL A 110 -8.07 11.42 10.56
CA VAL A 110 -9.34 11.12 11.21
C VAL A 110 -10.36 12.22 10.95
N LYS A 111 -9.95 13.50 11.00
CA LYS A 111 -10.79 14.65 10.62
C LYS A 111 -11.27 14.55 9.16
N GLU A 112 -10.37 14.22 8.23
CA GLU A 112 -10.74 14.00 6.82
C GLU A 112 -11.80 12.91 6.68
N CYS A 113 -11.63 11.77 7.36
CA CYS A 113 -12.59 10.67 7.32
C CYS A 113 -13.95 11.06 7.90
N ILE A 114 -13.97 11.77 9.04
CA ILE A 114 -15.21 12.26 9.65
C ILE A 114 -15.93 13.22 8.71
N ASN A 115 -15.23 14.16 8.07
CA ASN A 115 -15.85 15.07 7.10
C ASN A 115 -16.43 14.32 5.89
N MET A 116 -15.75 13.28 5.39
CA MET A 116 -16.28 12.43 4.32
C MET A 116 -17.53 11.65 4.76
N LEU A 117 -17.60 11.21 6.02
CA LEU A 117 -18.79 10.57 6.59
C LEU A 117 -19.97 11.56 6.66
N GLU A 118 -19.71 12.80 7.08
CA GLU A 118 -20.71 13.88 7.09
C GLU A 118 -21.21 14.20 5.67
N ASP A 119 -20.32 14.24 4.68
CA ASP A 119 -20.66 14.48 3.27
C ASP A 119 -21.60 13.40 2.69
N ILE A 120 -21.54 12.17 3.20
CA ILE A 120 -22.43 11.06 2.80
C ILE A 120 -23.63 10.88 3.75
N GLY A 121 -23.85 11.82 4.68
CA GLY A 121 -25.06 11.92 5.49
C GLY A 121 -24.98 11.32 6.90
N TYR A 122 -23.80 10.94 7.39
CA TYR A 122 -23.65 10.59 8.81
C TYR A 122 -23.62 11.85 9.68
N GLU A 123 -24.18 11.76 10.89
CA GLU A 123 -23.99 12.78 11.92
C GLU A 123 -22.96 12.30 12.94
N VAL A 124 -21.94 13.12 13.23
CA VAL A 124 -20.86 12.75 14.17
C VAL A 124 -20.75 13.78 15.28
N GLU A 125 -20.88 13.33 16.53
CA GLU A 125 -20.59 14.16 17.71
C GLU A 125 -19.07 14.27 17.89
N LYS A 126 -18.47 15.40 17.48
CA LYS A 126 -17.01 15.55 17.36
C LYS A 126 -16.25 15.71 18.69
N GLU A 127 -16.93 15.93 19.81
CA GLU A 127 -16.28 16.15 21.10
C GLU A 127 -15.60 14.86 21.57
N GLY A 128 -14.29 14.93 21.84
CA GLY A 128 -13.46 13.79 22.25
C GLY A 128 -13.18 12.73 21.16
N VAL A 129 -14.08 12.55 20.19
CA VAL A 129 -14.05 11.45 19.21
C VAL A 129 -12.76 11.38 18.41
N ILE A 130 -12.20 12.50 17.98
CA ILE A 130 -10.97 12.47 17.17
C ILE A 130 -9.80 11.92 17.98
N GLU A 131 -9.61 12.41 19.21
CA GLU A 131 -8.54 11.96 20.11
C GLU A 131 -8.75 10.49 20.50
N GLU A 132 -9.97 10.12 20.89
CA GLU A 132 -10.34 8.74 21.23
C GLU A 132 -10.10 7.76 20.07
N LEU A 133 -10.46 8.15 18.84
CA LEU A 133 -10.20 7.35 17.65
C LEU A 133 -8.70 7.22 17.36
N VAL A 134 -7.96 8.33 17.43
CA VAL A 134 -6.52 8.30 17.17
C VAL A 134 -5.82 7.40 18.18
N ASP A 135 -6.11 7.56 19.48
CA ASP A 135 -5.47 6.78 20.54
C ASP A 135 -5.81 5.29 20.42
N HIS A 136 -7.10 4.97 20.36
CA HIS A 136 -7.56 3.58 20.36
C HIS A 136 -7.10 2.83 19.10
N PHE A 137 -7.27 3.43 17.92
CA PHE A 137 -6.90 2.74 16.69
C PHE A 137 -5.39 2.75 16.42
N SER A 138 -4.62 3.70 16.95
CA SER A 138 -3.15 3.63 16.92
C SER A 138 -2.64 2.45 17.74
N GLU A 139 -3.20 2.24 18.93
CA GLU A 139 -2.84 1.12 19.80
C GLU A 139 -3.22 -0.21 19.14
N LEU A 140 -4.46 -0.33 18.65
CA LEU A 140 -4.91 -1.53 17.94
C LEU A 140 -4.05 -1.82 16.70
N ASP A 141 -3.71 -0.81 15.90
CA ASP A 141 -2.83 -0.98 14.75
C ASP A 141 -1.44 -1.48 15.20
N ARG A 142 -0.86 -0.89 16.26
CA ARG A 142 0.41 -1.34 16.84
C ARG A 142 0.36 -2.82 17.19
N GLU A 143 -0.64 -3.26 17.95
CA GLU A 143 -0.75 -4.65 18.36
C GLU A 143 -0.93 -5.62 17.18
N VAL A 144 -1.78 -5.26 16.22
CA VAL A 144 -2.01 -6.05 15.01
C VAL A 144 -0.71 -6.19 14.22
N ASN A 145 0.04 -5.11 14.06
CA ASN A 145 1.32 -5.15 13.34
C ASN A 145 2.36 -5.97 14.08
N GLU A 146 2.41 -5.92 15.41
CA GLU A 146 3.30 -6.78 16.20
C GLU A 146 2.93 -8.26 16.07
N GLU A 147 1.63 -8.60 16.10
CA GLU A 147 1.16 -9.98 15.89
C GLU A 147 1.51 -10.48 14.49
N LEU A 148 1.28 -9.66 13.47
CA LEU A 148 1.65 -9.97 12.10
C LEU A 148 3.16 -10.13 11.93
N SER A 149 3.96 -9.29 12.58
CA SER A 149 5.43 -9.40 12.53
C SER A 149 5.96 -10.67 13.19
N ARG A 150 5.22 -11.24 14.15
CA ARG A 150 5.55 -12.52 14.79
C ARG A 150 5.07 -13.73 13.97
N SER A 151 3.96 -13.56 13.24
CA SER A 151 3.25 -14.66 12.59
C SER A 151 3.56 -14.80 11.10
N LEU A 152 3.91 -13.70 10.45
CA LEU A 152 4.34 -13.66 9.06
C LEU A 152 5.86 -13.71 9.02
N ASP A 153 6.38 -14.67 8.27
CA ASP A 153 7.79 -14.74 7.92
C ASP A 153 8.09 -13.84 6.71
N GLU A 154 9.38 -13.51 6.51
CA GLU A 154 9.83 -12.75 5.32
C GLU A 154 9.44 -13.44 4.00
N ASP A 155 9.19 -14.75 4.02
CA ASP A 155 8.78 -15.57 2.88
C ASP A 155 7.25 -15.59 2.64
N SER A 156 6.46 -14.95 3.51
CA SER A 156 5.00 -14.87 3.39
C SER A 156 4.60 -14.09 2.14
N LYS A 157 4.15 -14.81 1.10
CA LYS A 157 3.69 -14.26 -0.18
C LYS A 157 2.30 -13.61 -0.04
N ILE A 158 2.22 -12.51 0.69
CA ILE A 158 0.97 -11.76 0.92
C ILE A 158 1.05 -10.46 0.13
N ASP A 159 0.05 -10.21 -0.74
CA ASP A 159 -0.08 -8.91 -1.41
C ASP A 159 -0.71 -7.87 -0.47
N PHE A 160 -0.56 -6.58 -0.80
CA PHE A 160 -1.05 -5.48 0.03
C PHE A 160 -2.57 -5.55 0.31
N SER A 161 -3.38 -5.95 -0.67
CA SER A 161 -4.84 -6.05 -0.47
C SER A 161 -5.16 -7.16 0.52
N SER A 162 -4.53 -8.32 0.37
CA SER A 162 -4.65 -9.43 1.30
C SER A 162 -4.15 -9.05 2.70
N LEU A 163 -3.06 -8.29 2.79
CA LEU A 163 -2.54 -7.80 4.05
C LEU A 163 -3.53 -6.85 4.75
N MET A 164 -4.12 -5.91 4.02
CA MET A 164 -5.14 -5.00 4.57
C MET A 164 -6.38 -5.76 5.05
N GLN A 165 -6.80 -6.80 4.32
CA GLN A 165 -7.90 -7.66 4.74
C GLN A 165 -7.56 -8.46 6.00
N ILE A 166 -6.35 -9.01 6.09
CA ILE A 166 -5.87 -9.71 7.28
C ILE A 166 -5.83 -8.76 8.47
N LYS A 167 -5.25 -7.55 8.31
CA LYS A 167 -5.22 -6.53 9.36
C LYS A 167 -6.63 -6.23 9.87
N PHE A 168 -7.58 -5.98 8.96
CA PHE A 168 -8.98 -5.75 9.32
C PHE A 168 -9.58 -6.92 10.12
N LEU A 169 -9.38 -8.16 9.67
CA LEU A 169 -9.91 -9.33 10.36
C LEU A 169 -9.30 -9.53 11.76
N ILE A 170 -7.98 -9.36 11.91
CA ILE A 170 -7.31 -9.45 13.21
C ILE A 170 -7.78 -8.32 14.13
N SER A 171 -7.93 -7.09 13.63
CA SER A 171 -8.50 -5.98 14.40
C SER A 171 -9.87 -6.33 14.97
N LEU A 172 -10.78 -6.91 14.16
CA LEU A 172 -12.11 -7.33 14.62
C LEU A 172 -12.02 -8.46 15.66
N ILE A 173 -11.14 -9.44 15.46
CA ILE A 173 -10.93 -10.54 16.41
C ILE A 173 -10.41 -10.00 17.74
N LYS A 174 -9.47 -9.06 17.72
CA LYS A 174 -8.93 -8.41 18.92
C LYS A 174 -10.00 -7.64 19.66
N ILE A 175 -10.72 -6.76 18.94
CA ILE A 175 -11.85 -6.02 19.50
C ILE A 175 -12.85 -6.97 20.20
N GLU A 176 -13.22 -8.10 19.57
CA GLU A 176 -14.13 -9.07 20.18
C GLU A 176 -13.55 -9.79 21.41
N ASN A 177 -12.25 -10.07 21.45
CA ASN A 177 -11.61 -10.90 22.49
C ASN A 177 -10.97 -10.10 23.64
N SER A 178 -10.69 -8.81 23.47
CA SER A 178 -9.95 -8.02 24.45
C SER A 178 -10.79 -7.49 25.63
N GLY A 179 -12.10 -7.78 25.69
CA GLY A 179 -12.94 -7.39 26.84
C GLY A 179 -13.39 -5.91 26.77
N PRO A 180 -13.09 -5.05 27.77
CA PRO A 180 -13.65 -3.69 27.88
C PRO A 180 -13.38 -2.79 26.65
N GLU A 181 -12.34 -3.07 25.87
CA GLU A 181 -12.02 -2.38 24.61
C GLU A 181 -13.17 -2.43 23.59
N LEU A 182 -13.94 -3.54 23.55
CA LEU A 182 -15.12 -3.64 22.69
C LEU A 182 -16.17 -2.59 23.03
N GLU A 183 -16.37 -2.35 24.33
CA GLU A 183 -17.36 -1.39 24.80
C GLU A 183 -16.90 0.05 24.60
N GLU A 184 -15.59 0.32 24.72
CA GLU A 184 -15.01 1.62 24.34
C GLU A 184 -15.21 1.90 22.84
N VAL A 185 -14.93 0.94 21.96
CA VAL A 185 -15.17 1.10 20.52
C VAL A 185 -16.65 1.30 20.22
N LYS A 186 -17.55 0.52 20.85
CA LYS A 186 -18.99 0.69 20.68
C LYS A 186 -19.45 2.07 21.16
N GLU A 187 -18.89 2.57 22.26
CA GLU A 187 -19.20 3.91 22.77
C GLU A 187 -18.79 4.98 21.75
N ILE A 188 -17.55 4.93 21.25
CA ILE A 188 -17.06 5.87 20.22
C ILE A 188 -17.93 5.79 18.97
N ILE A 189 -18.19 4.59 18.45
CA ILE A 189 -18.97 4.38 17.23
C ILE A 189 -20.45 4.76 17.40
N SER A 190 -21.01 4.68 18.62
CA SER A 190 -22.39 5.11 18.88
C SER A 190 -22.62 6.60 18.63
N ARG A 191 -21.55 7.40 18.61
CA ARG A 191 -21.56 8.84 18.30
C ARG A 191 -21.65 9.13 16.79
N PHE A 192 -21.65 8.10 15.95
CA PHE A 192 -21.82 8.16 14.50
C PHE A 192 -23.22 7.69 14.13
N LYS A 193 -24.14 8.63 13.88
CA LYS A 193 -25.51 8.29 13.46
C LYS A 193 -25.55 8.14 11.95
N PRO A 194 -26.13 7.05 11.42
CA PRO A 194 -26.26 6.86 9.98
C PRO A 194 -27.26 7.85 9.36
N PRO A 195 -27.18 8.09 8.04
CA PRO A 195 -28.21 8.82 7.31
C PRO A 195 -29.58 8.11 7.44
N GLU A 196 -30.65 8.91 7.53
CA GLU A 196 -32.05 8.43 7.48
C GLU A 196 -32.41 7.71 6.16
#